data_AF-A0A524CT60-F1
#
_entry.id   AF-A0A524CT60-F1
#
_cell.length_a   1.000
_cell.length_b   1.000
_cell.length_c   1.000
_cell.angle_alpha   90.00
_cell.angle_beta   90.00
_cell.angle_gamma   90.00
#
_symmetry.space_group_name_H-M   'P 1'
#
loop_
_entity.id
_entity.type
_entity.pdbx_description
1 polymer ?
#
loop_
_entity_poly.entity_id
_entity_poly.type
_entity_poly.pdbx_seq_one_letter_code
_entity_poly.pdbx_strand_id
1 'polypeptide(L)' 'MGKGLAILGLLLIVVGLLPILATFLTAYVDLSMILVYFNQGIYSLELAGYVFTEVMLALIGLGVILLIVGAVK' A
#
# COMPACT_ATOMS: atom_id res chain seq x y z
N MET A 1 13.34 -17.04 -11.22
CA MET A 1 12.52 -15.82 -11.43
C MET A 1 11.72 -15.40 -10.18
N GLY A 2 11.57 -16.24 -9.14
CA GLY A 2 10.78 -15.91 -7.94
C GLY A 2 11.27 -14.70 -7.14
N LYS A 3 12.60 -14.51 -7.01
CA LYS A 3 13.16 -13.34 -6.31
C LYS A 3 12.65 -11.98 -6.83
N GLY A 4 12.46 -11.84 -8.14
CA GLY A 4 11.92 -10.61 -8.73
C GLY A 4 10.45 -10.39 -8.38
N LEU A 5 9.66 -11.46 -8.35
CA LEU A 5 8.26 -11.42 -7.92
C LEU A 5 8.15 -11.06 -6.43
N ALA A 6 9.07 -11.56 -5.61
CA ALA A 6 9.13 -11.23 -4.19
C ALA A 6 9.41 -9.74 -3.97
N ILE A 7 10.36 -9.18 -4.71
CA ILE A 7 10.69 -7.74 -4.65
C ILE A 7 9.50 -6.90 -5.12
N LEU A 8 8.84 -7.29 -6.21
CA LEU A 8 7.64 -6.59 -6.69
C LEU A 8 6.53 -6.63 -5.63
N GLY A 9 6.29 -7.78 -5.00
CA GLY A 9 5.33 -7.91 -3.91
C GLY A 9 5.65 -6.97 -2.75
N LEU A 10 6.93 -6.90 -2.35
CA LEU A 10 7.39 -6.01 -1.30
C LEU A 10 7.16 -4.53 -1.67
N LEU A 11 7.45 -4.14 -2.92
CA LEU A 11 7.22 -2.78 -3.42
C LEU A 11 5.73 -2.40 -3.38
N LEU A 12 4.84 -3.30 -3.77
CA LEU A 12 3.39 -3.04 -3.72
C LEU A 12 2.90 -2.82 -2.29
N ILE A 13 3.41 -3.60 -1.32
CA ILE A 13 3.09 -3.40 0.10
C ILE A 13 3.55 -2.01 0.57
N VAL A 14 4.77 -1.62 0.23
CA VAL A 14 5.31 -0.29 0.60
C VAL A 14 4.47 0.82 -0.02
N VAL A 15 4.10 0.72 -1.30
CA VAL A 15 3.26 1.70 -1.99
C VAL A 15 1.84 1.73 -1.41
N GLY A 16 1.27 0.59 -1.05
CA GLY A 16 -0.06 0.51 -0.41
C GLY A 16 -0.11 1.15 0.99
N LEU A 17 1.02 1.18 1.70
CA LEU A 17 1.16 1.83 3.00
C LEU A 17 1.58 3.31 2.90
N LEU A 18 1.91 3.79 1.70
CA LEU A 18 2.38 5.15 1.47
C LEU A 18 1.41 6.23 1.99
N PRO A 19 0.07 6.10 1.86
CA PRO A 19 -0.87 7.08 2.41
C PRO A 19 -0.80 7.21 3.93
N ILE A 20 -0.56 6.10 4.64
CA ILE A 20 -0.38 6.11 6.10
C ILE A 20 0.92 6.82 6.47
N LEU A 21 1.99 6.59 5.71
CA LEU A 21 3.24 7.32 5.93
C LEU A 21 3.09 8.81 5.58
N ALA A 22 2.31 9.12 4.55
CA ALA A 22 2.05 10.48 4.11
C ALA A 22 1.35 11.30 5.20
N THR A 23 0.39 10.76 5.96
CA THR A 23 -0.26 11.50 7.06
C THR A 23 0.71 11.94 8.16
N PHE A 24 1.82 11.23 8.37
CA PHE A 24 2.87 11.65 9.30
C PHE A 24 3.86 12.64 8.68
N LEU A 25 4.09 12.52 7.37
CA LEU A 25 5.08 13.32 6.63
C LEU A 25 4.51 14.62 6.05
N THR A 26 3.19 14.79 6.02
CA THR A 26 2.52 15.99 5.49
C THR A 26 2.94 17.28 6.19
N ALA A 27 3.45 17.20 7.43
CA ALA A 27 4.00 18.35 8.14
C ALA A 27 5.35 18.85 7.56
N TYR A 28 6.03 18.02 6.77
CA TYR A 28 7.38 18.27 6.25
C TYR A 28 7.44 18.33 4.72
N VAL A 29 6.51 17.66 4.03
CA VAL A 29 6.44 17.57 2.57
C VAL A 29 4.97 17.59 2.13
N ASP A 30 4.64 18.37 1.09
CA ASP A 30 3.29 18.34 0.52
C ASP A 30 3.07 17.01 -0.22
N LEU A 31 2.36 16.11 0.45
CA LEU A 31 1.97 14.79 -0.05
C LEU A 31 0.45 14.69 -0.22
N SER A 32 -0.25 15.83 -0.28
CA SER A 32 -1.71 15.89 -0.38
C SER A 32 -2.25 15.14 -1.61
N MET A 33 -1.55 15.19 -2.74
CA MET A 33 -1.93 14.48 -3.96
C MET A 33 -1.94 12.95 -3.81
N ILE A 34 -1.08 12.38 -2.94
CA ILE A 34 -1.04 10.93 -2.70
C ILE A 34 -2.32 10.50 -2.00
N LEU A 35 -2.78 11.26 -1.01
CA LEU A 35 -4.01 10.95 -0.27
C LEU A 35 -5.24 10.96 -1.18
N VAL A 36 -5.31 11.90 -2.11
CA VAL A 36 -6.40 11.98 -3.10
C VAL A 36 -6.36 10.80 -4.07
N TYR A 37 -5.18 10.44 -4.57
CA TYR A 37 -5.06 9.35 -5.55
C TYR A 37 -5.47 7.99 -4.99
N PHE A 38 -5.20 7.75 -3.71
CA PHE A 38 -5.53 6.49 -3.04
C PHE A 38 -6.97 6.45 -2.49
N ASN A 39 -7.67 7.58 -2.39
CA ASN A 39 -9.04 7.63 -1.89
C ASN A 39 -10.04 7.74 -3.04
N GLN A 40 -10.55 6.60 -3.49
CA GLN A 40 -11.52 6.51 -4.59
C GLN A 40 -12.98 6.55 -4.11
N GLY A 41 -13.22 6.46 -2.79
CA GLY A 41 -14.53 6.68 -2.17
C GLY A 41 -15.57 5.58 -2.37
N ILE A 42 -15.16 4.34 -2.63
CA ILE A 42 -16.04 3.18 -2.88
C ILE A 42 -16.22 2.35 -1.59
N TYR A 43 -15.13 1.92 -0.96
CA TYR A 43 -15.03 1.18 0.29
C TYR A 43 -13.80 1.62 1.10
N SER A 44 -13.93 1.60 2.42
CA SER A 44 -12.80 1.80 3.32
C SER A 44 -12.91 0.91 4.55
N LEU A 45 -11.77 0.65 5.18
CA LEU A 45 -11.65 -0.15 6.39
C LEU A 45 -10.87 0.63 7.43
N GLU A 46 -11.50 0.89 8.58
CA GLU A 46 -10.78 1.42 9.75
C GLU A 46 -10.07 0.28 10.49
N LEU A 47 -8.74 0.39 10.60
CA LEU A 47 -7.91 -0.58 11.30
C LEU A 47 -6.82 0.14 12.08
N ALA A 48 -6.75 -0.14 13.38
CA ALA A 48 -5.75 0.43 14.30
C ALA A 48 -5.66 1.97 14.26
N GLY A 49 -6.78 2.66 14.05
CA GLY A 49 -6.85 4.13 13.97
C GLY A 49 -6.47 4.72 12.61
N TYR A 50 -6.27 3.90 11.58
CA TYR A 50 -6.01 4.34 10.21
C TYR A 50 -7.11 3.89 9.26
N VAL A 51 -7.43 4.73 8.28
CA VAL A 51 -8.37 4.41 7.20
C VAL A 51 -7.59 3.79 6.05
N PHE A 52 -7.90 2.54 5.72
CA PHE A 52 -7.40 1.85 4.53
C PHE A 52 -8.45 1.92 3.43
N THR A 53 -8.05 2.43 2.28
CA THR A 53 -8.91 2.47 1.08
C THR A 53 -8.76 1.17 0.28
N GLU A 54 -9.67 0.95 -0.66
CA GLU A 54 -9.67 -0.18 -1.60
C GLU A 54 -8.33 -0.31 -2.33
N VAL A 55 -7.79 0.81 -2.81
CA VAL A 55 -6.52 0.83 -3.54
C VAL A 55 -5.38 0.38 -2.61
N MET A 56 -5.35 0.87 -1.38
CA MET A 56 -4.36 0.45 -0.37
C MET A 56 -4.48 -1.05 -0.10
N LEU A 57 -5.68 -1.54 0.15
CA LEU A 57 -5.94 -2.95 0.45
C LEU A 57 -5.60 -3.85 -0.73
N ALA A 58 -5.92 -3.45 -1.96
CA ALA A 58 -5.60 -4.19 -3.17
C ALA A 58 -4.09 -4.31 -3.37
N LEU A 59 -3.34 -3.22 -3.18
CA LEU A 59 -1.88 -3.21 -3.28
C LEU A 59 -1.22 -4.06 -2.20
N ILE A 60 -1.68 -3.95 -0.95
CA ILE A 60 -1.16 -4.76 0.16
C ILE A 60 -1.49 -6.24 -0.06
N GLY A 61 -2.75 -6.57 -0.37
CA GLY A 61 -3.20 -7.93 -0.58
C GLY A 61 -2.49 -8.62 -1.74
N LEU A 62 -2.44 -7.96 -2.91
CA LEU A 62 -1.69 -8.48 -4.07
C LEU A 62 -0.20 -8.56 -3.76
N GLY A 63 0.36 -7.56 -3.08
CA GLY A 63 1.76 -7.52 -2.69
C GLY A 63 2.16 -8.70 -1.80
N VAL A 64 1.34 -9.06 -0.81
CA VAL A 64 1.54 -10.24 0.04
C VAL A 64 1.52 -11.53 -0.77
N ILE A 65 0.55 -11.67 -1.70
CA ILE A 65 0.47 -12.85 -2.57
C ILE A 65 1.74 -12.99 -3.42
N LEU A 66 2.17 -11.92 -4.08
CA LEU A 66 3.37 -11.92 -4.92
C LEU A 66 4.65 -12.15 -4.10
N LEU A 67 4.71 -11.62 -2.89
CA LEU A 67 5.82 -11.86 -1.96
C LEU A 67 5.94 -13.35 -1.62
N ILE A 68 4.85 -13.98 -1.20
CA ILE A 68 4.83 -15.39 -0.82
C ILE A 68 5.17 -16.28 -2.04
N VAL A 69 4.51 -16.05 -3.17
CA VAL A 69 4.76 -16.83 -4.39
C VAL A 69 6.21 -16.68 -4.86
N GLY A 70 6.77 -15.47 -4.76
CA GLY A 70 8.15 -15.19 -5.14
C GLY A 70 9.18 -15.75 -4.16
N ALA A 71 8.83 -15.91 -2.89
CA ALA A 71 9.72 -16.48 -1.87
C ALA A 71 9.74 -18.02 -1.92
N VAL A 72 8.64 -18.65 -2.33
CA VAL A 72 8.50 -20.12 -2.36
C VAL A 72 9.01 -20.73 -3.68
N LYS A 73 9.02 -19.97 -4.78
CA LYS A 73 9.47 -20.42 -6.12
C LYS A 73 10.89 -19.94 -6.47
#